data_AF-A0A925WZY7-F1
#
_entry.id   AF-A0A925WZY7-F1
#
_cell.length_a   1.000
_cell.length_b   1.000
_cell.length_c   1.000
_cell.angle_alpha   90.00
_cell.angle_beta   90.00
_cell.angle_gamma   90.00
#
_symmetry.space_group_name_H-M   'P 1'
#
loop_
_entity.id
_entity.type
_entity.pdbx_description
1 polymer ?
#
loop_
_entity_poly.entity_id
_entity_poly.type
_entity_poly.pdbx_seq_one_letter_code
_entity_poly.pdbx_strand_id
1 'polypeptide(L)'
;MIAALGAALVLPFASPLASTGFARPDAAEVDADQQPKMSNADRLATGVRQYEKKQYEEAVATLQQVDAGMLGPRDQKLLADTLTNAQNASQQRKNARAEFEKGEDALRNNQPAEAMQHYRAASDNRYADDGTRAKAREQMVLADAAVKRSGDDWKSIYASAVEDYKAGRLEDARDKFERLRDAGFKPGWFQKSPGDYLNEVNGKLARMTPPPAPAAEPQPQPQQPEVANTPPPTTEQPAPAPTPAPPPTEVV
;
A
#
# COMPACT_ATOMS: atom_id res chain seq x y z
N MET A 1 -7.73 5.06 33.23
CA MET A 1 -7.29 6.30 32.54
C MET A 1 -5.90 6.64 33.01
N ILE A 2 -4.87 6.34 32.21
CA ILE A 2 -3.55 6.98 32.32
C ILE A 2 -3.17 7.36 30.90
N ALA A 3 -3.27 8.65 30.60
CA ALA A 3 -2.87 9.24 29.34
C ALA A 3 -1.34 9.41 29.36
N ALA A 4 -0.65 8.80 28.39
CA ALA A 4 0.75 9.06 28.12
C ALA A 4 0.85 9.88 26.84
N LEU A 5 0.97 11.20 27.01
CA LEU A 5 1.35 12.15 25.98
C LEU A 5 2.78 11.83 25.53
N GLY A 6 2.95 11.29 24.33
CA GLY A 6 4.24 11.13 23.67
C GLY A 6 4.50 12.32 22.76
N ALA A 7 5.19 13.35 23.26
CA ALA A 7 5.72 14.44 22.45
C ALA A 7 6.95 13.93 21.68
N ALA A 8 6.82 13.66 20.38
CA ALA A 8 7.95 13.38 19.52
C ALA A 8 8.50 14.71 18.97
N LEU A 9 9.66 15.07 19.52
CA LEU A 9 10.51 16.19 19.12
C LEU A 9 10.94 16.01 17.64
N VAL A 10 10.37 16.79 16.73
CA VAL A 10 10.86 16.90 15.35
C VAL A 10 12.09 17.82 15.37
N LEU A 11 13.28 17.25 15.21
CA LEU A 11 14.49 18.01 14.93
C LEU A 11 14.57 18.26 13.41
N PRO A 12 14.52 19.52 12.94
CA PRO A 12 14.81 19.83 11.55
C PRO A 12 16.33 19.75 11.33
N PHE A 13 16.80 18.67 10.70
CA PHE A 13 18.13 18.67 10.08
C PHE A 13 18.07 19.47 8.78
N ALA A 14 18.04 20.79 8.91
CA ALA A 14 18.41 21.70 7.84
C ALA A 14 19.93 21.84 7.86
N SER A 15 20.63 21.11 6.98
CA SER A 15 22.01 21.45 6.64
C SER A 15 21.99 22.35 5.41
N PRO A 16 22.21 23.67 5.55
CA PRO A 16 22.59 24.48 4.41
C PRO A 16 24.05 24.15 4.09
N LEU A 17 24.29 23.36 3.05
CA LEU A 17 25.58 23.37 2.39
C LEU A 17 25.68 24.71 1.65
N ALA A 18 26.20 25.70 2.36
CA ALA A 18 26.70 26.93 1.77
C ALA A 18 27.87 26.55 0.85
N SER A 19 27.62 26.53 -0.46
CA SER A 19 28.66 26.51 -1.49
C SER A 19 29.36 27.87 -1.49
N THR A 20 30.36 28.04 -0.63
CA THR A 20 31.26 29.18 -0.68
C THR A 20 32.09 29.09 -1.95
N GLY A 21 31.73 29.92 -2.93
CA GLY A 21 32.50 30.12 -4.15
C GLY A 21 33.87 30.70 -3.83
N PHE A 22 34.91 29.86 -3.93
CA PHE A 22 36.27 30.30 -4.10
C PHE A 22 36.56 30.36 -5.60
N ALA A 23 36.62 31.59 -6.12
CA ALA A 23 37.20 31.89 -7.41
C ALA A 23 38.67 31.42 -7.42
N ARG A 24 38.99 30.51 -8.33
CA ARG A 24 40.37 30.13 -8.66
C ARG A 24 40.64 30.53 -10.12
N PRO A 25 41.75 31.24 -10.41
CA PRO A 25 42.07 31.77 -11.73
C PRO A 25 42.62 30.67 -12.65
N ASP A 26 42.48 30.90 -13.96
CA ASP A 26 43.25 30.34 -15.08
C ASP A 26 43.97 29.01 -14.82
N ALA A 27 43.31 27.91 -15.19
CA ALA A 27 43.94 26.62 -15.39
C ALA A 27 43.29 25.94 -16.60
N ALA A 28 43.99 26.02 -17.73
CA ALA A 28 43.98 25.13 -18.90
C ALA A 28 42.68 24.37 -19.19
N GLU A 29 42.10 24.62 -20.37
CA GLU A 29 41.31 23.64 -21.11
C GLU A 29 42.09 22.32 -21.17
N VAL A 30 41.81 21.43 -20.22
CA VAL A 30 42.25 20.04 -20.28
C VAL A 30 41.26 19.37 -21.23
N ASP A 31 41.70 19.13 -22.46
CA ASP A 31 41.12 18.25 -23.47
C ASP A 31 40.19 17.20 -22.83
N ALA A 32 38.87 17.43 -22.91
CA ALA A 32 37.84 16.53 -22.41
C ALA A 32 37.67 15.28 -23.32
N ASP A 33 38.53 15.11 -24.33
CA ASP A 33 38.37 14.15 -25.42
C ASP A 33 39.24 12.88 -25.31
N GLN A 34 39.93 12.65 -24.19
CA GLN A 34 40.78 11.46 -24.01
C GLN A 34 40.36 10.56 -22.84
N GLN A 35 39.06 10.46 -22.54
CA GLN A 35 38.59 9.25 -21.85
C GLN A 35 38.75 8.08 -22.83
N PRO A 36 39.59 7.06 -22.52
CA PRO A 36 39.77 5.92 -23.41
C PRO A 36 38.42 5.25 -23.63
N LYS A 37 37.87 5.42 -24.84
CA LYS A 37 36.59 4.83 -25.22
C LYS A 37 36.78 3.32 -25.24
N MET A 38 36.29 2.67 -24.19
CA MET A 38 36.33 1.22 -24.03
C MET A 38 35.87 0.52 -25.31
N SER A 39 36.65 -0.44 -25.80
CA SER A 39 36.35 -1.16 -27.05
C SER A 39 35.05 -1.97 -26.93
N ASN A 40 34.42 -2.33 -28.06
CA ASN A 40 33.19 -3.13 -28.05
C ASN A 40 33.38 -4.50 -27.37
N ALA A 41 34.54 -5.14 -27.57
CA ALA A 41 34.87 -6.40 -26.91
C ALA A 41 35.04 -6.23 -25.39
N ASP A 42 35.69 -5.14 -24.95
CA ASP A 42 35.86 -4.84 -23.53
C ASP A 42 34.52 -4.50 -22.85
N ARG A 43 33.63 -3.80 -23.54
CA ARG A 43 32.27 -3.51 -23.09
C ARG A 43 31.44 -4.78 -22.95
N LEU A 44 31.48 -5.67 -23.93
CA LEU A 44 30.81 -6.97 -23.86
C LEU A 44 31.30 -7.78 -22.65
N ALA A 45 32.63 -7.90 -22.48
CA ALA A 45 33.22 -8.60 -21.35
C ALA A 45 32.82 -7.98 -20.01
N THR A 46 32.69 -6.65 -19.94
CA THR A 46 32.25 -5.93 -18.73
C THR A 46 30.78 -6.19 -18.43
N GLY A 47 29.91 -6.12 -19.42
CA GLY A 47 28.49 -6.42 -19.28
C GLY A 47 28.23 -7.87 -18.84
N VAL A 48 28.98 -8.82 -19.38
CA VAL A 48 28.92 -10.24 -18.96
C VAL A 48 29.34 -10.39 -17.49
N ARG A 49 30.46 -9.77 -17.07
CA ARG A 49 30.89 -9.81 -15.66
C ARG A 49 29.88 -9.16 -14.71
N GLN A 50 29.24 -8.05 -15.13
CA GLN A 50 28.18 -7.42 -14.34
C GLN A 50 26.98 -8.37 -14.19
N TYR A 51 26.57 -9.04 -15.27
CA TYR A 51 25.50 -10.03 -15.23
C TYR A 51 25.81 -11.18 -14.26
N GLU A 52 27.02 -11.73 -14.31
CA GLU A 52 27.49 -12.79 -13.40
C GLU A 52 27.51 -12.33 -11.94
N LYS A 53 27.86 -11.06 -11.70
CA LYS A 53 27.80 -10.42 -10.37
C LYS A 53 26.39 -10.03 -9.94
N LYS A 54 25.35 -10.40 -10.70
CA LYS A 54 23.94 -10.03 -10.46
C LYS A 54 23.70 -8.52 -10.46
N GLN A 55 24.54 -7.76 -11.16
CA GLN A 55 24.38 -6.32 -11.41
C GLN A 55 23.58 -6.15 -12.71
N TYR A 56 22.32 -6.60 -12.69
CA TYR A 56 21.54 -6.76 -13.91
C TYR A 56 21.22 -5.43 -14.60
N GLU A 57 20.91 -4.39 -13.82
CA GLU A 57 20.64 -3.04 -14.33
C GLU A 57 21.89 -2.45 -15.02
N GLU A 58 23.06 -2.56 -14.39
CA GLU A 58 24.33 -2.09 -14.95
C GLU A 58 24.76 -2.91 -16.16
N ALA A 59 24.52 -4.23 -16.12
CA ALA A 59 24.77 -5.13 -17.24
C ALA A 59 23.95 -4.73 -18.47
N VAL A 60 22.64 -4.47 -18.31
CA VAL A 60 21.79 -4.01 -19.41
C VAL A 60 22.32 -2.70 -20.00
N ALA A 61 22.61 -1.71 -19.15
CA ALA A 61 23.13 -0.42 -19.61
C ALA A 61 24.45 -0.55 -20.37
N THR A 62 25.36 -1.41 -19.91
CA THR A 62 26.66 -1.64 -20.56
C THR A 62 26.51 -2.41 -21.87
N LEU A 63 25.70 -3.48 -21.89
CA LEU A 63 25.49 -4.33 -23.06
C LEU A 63 24.74 -3.61 -24.19
N GLN A 64 23.82 -2.69 -23.87
CA GLN A 64 23.12 -1.87 -24.86
C GLN A 64 24.04 -0.92 -25.62
N GLN A 65 25.23 -0.61 -25.07
CA GLN A 65 26.21 0.26 -25.72
C GLN A 65 27.16 -0.50 -26.65
N VAL A 66 27.05 -1.83 -26.73
CA VAL A 66 27.93 -2.66 -27.56
C VAL A 66 27.39 -2.66 -28.99
N ASP A 67 28.23 -2.24 -29.94
CA ASP A 67 27.90 -2.37 -31.36
C ASP A 67 28.13 -3.81 -31.83
N ALA A 68 27.03 -4.54 -32.04
CA ALA A 68 27.05 -5.92 -32.51
C ALA A 68 27.71 -6.07 -33.90
N GLY A 69 27.62 -5.06 -34.77
CA GLY A 69 28.19 -5.12 -36.12
C GLY A 69 29.72 -5.20 -36.13
N MET A 70 30.36 -4.72 -35.07
CA MET A 70 31.81 -4.74 -34.87
C MET A 70 32.33 -5.99 -34.14
N LEU A 71 31.43 -6.91 -33.77
CA LEU A 71 31.76 -8.15 -33.08
C LEU A 71 31.80 -9.34 -34.04
N GLY A 72 32.59 -10.36 -33.70
CA GLY A 72 32.54 -11.65 -34.41
C GLY A 72 31.24 -12.41 -34.13
N PRO A 73 30.81 -13.36 -34.99
CA PRO A 73 29.52 -14.06 -34.84
C PRO A 73 29.29 -14.73 -33.48
N ARG A 74 30.38 -15.22 -32.86
CA ARG A 74 30.33 -15.81 -31.51
C ARG A 74 29.97 -14.77 -30.45
N ASP A 75 30.60 -13.60 -30.50
CA ASP A 75 30.41 -12.52 -29.54
C ASP A 75 29.06 -11.83 -29.74
N GLN A 76 28.59 -11.73 -30.98
CA GLN A 76 27.23 -11.28 -31.29
C GLN A 76 26.18 -12.17 -30.62
N LYS A 77 26.34 -13.50 -30.71
CA LYS A 77 25.45 -14.44 -30.03
C LYS A 77 25.51 -14.29 -28.51
N LEU A 78 26.72 -14.19 -27.95
CA LEU A 78 26.91 -13.99 -26.51
C LEU A 78 26.25 -12.69 -26.02
N LEU A 79 26.41 -11.59 -26.77
CA LEU A 79 25.77 -10.31 -26.49
C LEU A 79 24.25 -10.46 -26.45
N ALA A 80 23.66 -11.05 -27.50
CA ALA A 80 22.21 -11.23 -27.59
C ALA A 80 21.67 -12.06 -26.42
N ASP A 81 22.26 -13.24 -26.17
CA ASP A 81 21.84 -14.15 -25.10
C ASP A 81 21.97 -13.48 -23.71
N THR A 82 23.10 -12.82 -23.44
CA THR A 82 23.35 -12.15 -22.15
C THR A 82 22.43 -10.95 -21.95
N LEU A 83 22.23 -10.13 -22.99
CA LEU A 83 21.37 -8.95 -22.90
C LEU A 83 19.92 -9.33 -22.59
N THR A 84 19.36 -10.33 -23.29
CA THR A 84 18.01 -10.82 -23.01
C THR A 84 17.88 -11.36 -21.59
N ASN A 85 18.87 -12.14 -21.13
CA ASN A 85 18.87 -12.67 -19.77
C ASN A 85 19.00 -11.56 -18.70
N ALA A 86 19.83 -10.55 -18.95
CA ALA A 86 20.02 -9.41 -18.05
C ALA A 86 18.74 -8.54 -17.98
N GLN A 87 18.07 -8.32 -19.11
CA GLN A 87 16.79 -7.59 -19.14
C GLN A 87 15.70 -8.30 -18.35
N ASN A 88 15.55 -9.62 -18.56
CA ASN A 88 14.59 -10.43 -17.81
C ASN A 88 14.90 -10.40 -16.30
N ALA A 89 16.17 -10.56 -15.91
CA ALA A 89 16.59 -10.52 -14.53
C ALA A 89 16.37 -9.14 -13.88
N SER A 90 16.68 -8.05 -14.60
CA SER A 90 16.44 -6.67 -14.17
C SER A 90 14.95 -6.42 -13.94
N GLN A 91 14.08 -6.86 -14.86
CA GLN A 91 12.63 -6.71 -14.70
C GLN A 91 12.10 -7.49 -13.50
N GLN A 92 12.58 -8.73 -13.30
CA GLN A 92 12.20 -9.54 -12.14
C GLN A 92 12.61 -8.90 -10.81
N ARG A 93 13.79 -8.27 -10.76
CA ARG A 93 14.24 -7.50 -9.60
C ARG A 93 13.36 -6.29 -9.33
N LYS A 94 12.98 -5.53 -10.38
CA LYS A 94 12.01 -4.42 -10.25
C LYS A 94 10.67 -4.91 -9.70
N ASN A 95 10.16 -6.02 -10.22
CA ASN A 95 8.93 -6.63 -9.72
C ASN A 95 9.05 -7.03 -8.25
N ALA A 96 10.18 -7.61 -7.83
CA ALA A 96 10.39 -7.97 -6.42
C ALA A 96 10.39 -6.75 -5.48
N ARG A 97 10.97 -5.61 -5.91
CA ARG A 97 10.90 -4.35 -5.16
C ARG A 97 9.48 -3.82 -5.07
N ALA A 98 8.74 -3.85 -6.18
CA ALA A 98 7.33 -3.45 -6.20
C ALA A 98 6.47 -4.35 -5.29
N GLU A 99 6.71 -5.67 -5.27
CA GLU A 99 6.03 -6.55 -4.32
C GLU A 99 6.39 -6.23 -2.87
N PHE A 100 7.65 -5.93 -2.57
CA PHE A 100 8.03 -5.47 -1.24
C PHE A 100 7.29 -4.19 -0.83
N GLU A 101 7.19 -3.20 -1.72
CA GLU A 101 6.46 -1.95 -1.50
C GLU A 101 4.96 -2.18 -1.26
N LYS A 102 4.32 -3.07 -2.05
CA LYS A 102 2.92 -3.48 -1.80
C LYS A 102 2.76 -4.12 -0.42
N GLY A 103 3.75 -4.89 0.02
CA GLY A 103 3.77 -5.45 1.38
C GLY A 103 3.78 -4.37 2.47
N GLU A 104 4.61 -3.34 2.28
CA GLU A 104 4.66 -2.18 3.18
C GLU A 104 3.33 -1.42 3.20
N ASP A 105 2.71 -1.20 2.04
CA ASP A 105 1.41 -0.54 1.94
C ASP A 105 0.30 -1.36 2.61
N ALA A 106 0.28 -2.68 2.41
CA ALA A 106 -0.66 -3.57 3.08
C ALA A 106 -0.49 -3.53 4.61
N LEU A 107 0.75 -3.48 5.14
CA LEU A 107 0.96 -3.30 6.58
C LEU A 107 0.43 -1.95 7.08
N ARG A 108 0.70 -0.86 6.37
CA ARG A 108 0.19 0.49 6.72
C ARG A 108 -1.33 0.53 6.74
N ASN A 109 -1.98 -0.25 5.88
CA ASN A 109 -3.43 -0.36 5.79
C ASN A 109 -4.04 -1.37 6.78
N ASN A 110 -3.28 -1.86 7.77
CA ASN A 110 -3.72 -2.89 8.73
C ASN A 110 -4.17 -4.20 8.06
N GLN A 111 -3.55 -4.57 6.93
CA GLN A 111 -3.80 -5.81 6.19
C GLN A 111 -2.58 -6.76 6.28
N PRO A 112 -2.20 -7.25 7.48
CA PRO A 112 -0.96 -7.99 7.66
C PRO A 112 -0.95 -9.36 6.97
N ALA A 113 -2.12 -9.95 6.73
CA ALA A 113 -2.25 -11.19 5.97
C ALA A 113 -1.93 -11.01 4.48
N GLU A 114 -2.30 -9.86 3.89
CA GLU A 114 -1.97 -9.51 2.51
C GLU A 114 -0.49 -9.13 2.38
N ALA A 115 0.02 -8.36 3.35
CA ALA A 115 1.45 -8.02 3.42
C ALA A 115 2.36 -9.27 3.41
N MET A 116 1.99 -10.31 4.17
CA MET A 116 2.68 -11.60 4.19
C MET A 116 2.83 -12.25 2.80
N GLN A 117 1.82 -12.11 1.93
CA GLN A 117 1.86 -12.68 0.58
C GLN A 117 2.87 -11.92 -0.30
N HIS A 118 2.80 -10.59 -0.24
CA HIS A 118 3.69 -9.70 -0.98
C HIS A 118 5.17 -9.84 -0.56
N TYR A 119 5.44 -9.86 0.75
CA TYR A 119 6.81 -10.09 1.23
C TYR A 119 7.34 -11.48 0.85
N ARG A 120 6.50 -12.51 0.88
CA ARG A 120 6.90 -13.85 0.40
C ARG A 120 7.34 -13.79 -1.06
N ALA A 121 6.53 -13.18 -1.93
CA ALA A 121 6.84 -13.01 -3.35
C ALA A 121 8.16 -12.26 -3.58
N ALA A 122 8.41 -11.20 -2.82
CA ALA A 122 9.69 -10.47 -2.87
C ALA A 122 10.87 -11.32 -2.37
N SER A 123 10.68 -12.08 -1.28
CA SER A 123 11.75 -12.88 -0.64
C SER A 123 12.15 -14.13 -1.42
N ASP A 124 11.20 -14.71 -2.15
CA ASP A 124 11.37 -15.93 -2.94
C ASP A 124 11.85 -15.63 -4.37
N ASN A 125 11.83 -14.36 -4.79
CA ASN A 125 12.34 -13.96 -6.09
C ASN A 125 13.87 -14.12 -6.16
N ARG A 126 14.35 -15.04 -7.01
CA ARG A 126 15.78 -15.33 -7.16
C ARG A 126 16.63 -14.16 -7.69
N TYR A 127 15.99 -13.19 -8.35
CA TYR A 127 16.65 -12.03 -8.95
C TYR A 127 16.63 -10.79 -8.04
N ALA A 128 15.83 -10.81 -6.97
CA ALA A 128 15.85 -9.78 -5.95
C ALA A 128 17.26 -9.64 -5.36
N ASP A 129 17.64 -8.40 -5.03
CA ASP A 129 18.89 -8.15 -4.31
C ASP A 129 18.79 -8.66 -2.86
N ASP A 130 19.96 -8.92 -2.27
CA ASP A 130 20.04 -9.52 -0.94
C ASP A 130 19.38 -8.63 0.13
N GLY A 131 19.45 -7.31 -0.04
CA GLY A 131 18.80 -6.34 0.83
C GLY A 131 17.27 -6.46 0.81
N THR A 132 16.65 -6.48 -0.38
CA THR A 132 15.20 -6.68 -0.52
C THR A 132 14.75 -8.01 0.09
N ARG A 133 15.47 -9.11 -0.16
CA ARG A 133 15.10 -10.43 0.40
C ARG A 133 15.23 -10.49 1.92
N ALA A 134 16.30 -9.92 2.47
CA ALA A 134 16.52 -9.87 3.91
C ALA A 134 15.41 -9.06 4.59
N LYS A 135 15.15 -7.84 4.11
CA LYS A 135 14.07 -6.98 4.61
C LYS A 135 12.70 -7.65 4.49
N ALA A 136 12.40 -8.28 3.36
CA ALA A 136 11.14 -8.99 3.18
C ALA A 136 10.95 -10.09 4.24
N ARG A 137 11.99 -10.88 4.54
CA ARG A 137 11.92 -11.93 5.57
C ARG A 137 11.73 -11.35 6.97
N GLU A 138 12.40 -10.25 7.29
CA GLU A 138 12.22 -9.55 8.57
C GLU A 138 10.78 -9.02 8.71
N GLN A 139 10.26 -8.39 7.66
CA GLN A 139 8.90 -7.84 7.65
C GLN A 139 7.83 -8.95 7.70
N MET A 140 8.08 -10.13 7.13
CA MET A 140 7.19 -11.29 7.29
C MET A 140 7.02 -11.68 8.75
N VAL A 141 8.07 -11.61 9.57
CA VAL A 141 7.97 -11.93 11.01
C VAL A 141 7.10 -10.90 11.73
N LEU A 142 7.25 -9.62 11.40
CA LEU A 142 6.42 -8.55 11.96
C LEU A 142 4.95 -8.66 11.52
N ALA A 143 4.72 -8.95 10.24
CA ALA A 143 3.39 -9.18 9.69
C ALA A 143 2.72 -10.42 10.31
N ASP A 144 3.44 -11.53 10.49
CA ASP A 144 2.93 -12.73 11.17
C ASP A 144 2.53 -12.44 12.63
N ALA A 145 3.36 -11.69 13.36
CA ALA A 145 3.02 -11.23 14.71
C ALA A 145 1.76 -10.34 14.73
N ALA A 146 1.60 -9.47 13.73
CA ALA A 146 0.41 -8.64 13.57
C ALA A 146 -0.84 -9.49 13.27
N VAL A 147 -0.76 -10.47 12.35
CA VAL A 147 -1.87 -11.41 12.06
C VAL A 147 -2.31 -12.14 13.33
N LYS A 148 -1.36 -12.66 14.11
CA LYS A 148 -1.66 -13.37 15.37
C LYS A 148 -2.34 -12.45 16.37
N ARG A 149 -1.81 -11.25 16.59
CA ARG A 149 -2.39 -10.26 17.50
C ARG A 149 -3.82 -9.88 17.09
N SER A 150 -4.05 -9.61 15.82
CA SER A 150 -5.40 -9.34 15.30
C SER A 150 -6.34 -10.52 15.53
N GLY A 151 -5.87 -11.75 15.27
CA GLY A 151 -6.66 -12.97 15.51
C GLY A 151 -7.10 -13.14 16.97
N ASP A 152 -6.24 -12.79 17.93
CA ASP A 152 -6.58 -12.87 19.35
C ASP A 152 -7.52 -11.73 19.79
N ASP A 153 -7.36 -10.53 19.23
CA ASP A 153 -8.29 -9.41 19.45
C ASP A 153 -9.70 -9.75 18.94
N TRP A 154 -9.82 -10.36 17.75
CA TRP A 154 -11.11 -10.79 17.21
C TRP A 154 -11.80 -11.86 18.05
N LYS A 155 -11.05 -12.82 18.60
CA LYS A 155 -11.62 -13.82 19.53
C LYS A 155 -12.14 -13.16 20.81
N SER A 156 -11.40 -12.19 21.34
CA SER A 156 -11.82 -11.42 22.52
C SER A 156 -13.10 -10.64 22.25
N ILE A 157 -13.17 -9.93 21.11
CA ILE A 157 -14.37 -9.18 20.68
C ILE A 157 -15.55 -10.14 20.49
N TYR A 158 -15.34 -11.33 19.91
CA TYR A 158 -16.39 -12.34 19.77
C TYR A 158 -16.91 -12.83 21.13
N ALA A 159 -16.02 -13.14 22.07
CA ALA A 159 -16.41 -13.57 23.41
C ALA A 159 -17.25 -12.48 24.13
N SER A 160 -16.81 -11.22 24.05
CA SER A 160 -17.53 -10.07 24.60
C SER A 160 -18.89 -9.85 23.92
N ALA A 161 -18.98 -9.98 22.59
CA ALA A 161 -20.24 -9.85 21.86
C ALA A 161 -21.27 -10.92 22.26
N VAL A 162 -20.81 -12.16 22.47
CA VAL A 162 -21.64 -13.26 22.97
C VAL A 162 -22.11 -13.00 24.40
N GLU A 163 -21.26 -12.42 25.25
CA GLU A 163 -21.65 -12.02 26.61
C GLU A 163 -22.72 -10.92 26.60
N ASP A 164 -22.54 -9.87 25.80
CA ASP A 164 -23.51 -8.78 25.63
C ASP A 164 -24.86 -9.30 25.13
N TYR A 165 -24.84 -10.20 24.14
CA TYR A 165 -26.05 -10.86 23.63
C TYR A 165 -26.79 -11.65 24.71
N LYS A 166 -26.05 -12.41 25.54
CA LYS A 166 -26.62 -13.18 26.65
C LYS A 166 -27.15 -12.28 27.76
N ALA A 167 -26.52 -11.13 27.99
CA ALA A 167 -26.95 -10.13 28.97
C ALA A 167 -28.12 -9.27 28.49
N GLY A 168 -28.60 -9.43 27.25
CA GLY A 168 -29.67 -8.62 26.68
C GLY A 168 -29.24 -7.23 26.21
N ARG A 169 -27.93 -6.93 26.19
CA ARG A 169 -27.36 -5.72 25.60
C ARG A 169 -27.26 -5.89 24.08
N LEU A 170 -28.42 -5.89 23.44
CA LEU A 170 -28.55 -6.31 22.04
C LEU A 170 -27.90 -5.33 21.05
N GLU A 171 -27.93 -4.02 21.31
CA GLU A 171 -27.27 -3.02 20.45
C GLU A 171 -25.74 -3.16 20.51
N ASP A 172 -25.16 -3.23 21.71
CA ASP A 172 -23.72 -3.45 21.90
C ASP A 172 -23.22 -4.75 21.27
N ALA A 173 -24.04 -5.80 21.33
CA ALA A 173 -23.75 -7.08 20.71
C ALA A 173 -23.79 -6.98 19.17
N ARG A 174 -24.79 -6.28 18.62
CA ARG A 174 -24.94 -6.07 17.18
C ARG A 174 -23.68 -5.43 16.60
N ASP A 175 -23.25 -4.30 17.16
CA ASP A 175 -22.13 -3.52 16.62
C ASP A 175 -20.81 -4.33 16.63
N LYS A 176 -20.59 -5.14 17.68
CA LYS A 176 -19.42 -6.03 17.75
C LYS A 176 -19.50 -7.17 16.73
N PHE A 177 -20.67 -7.79 16.55
CA PHE A 177 -20.83 -8.84 15.54
C PHE A 177 -20.74 -8.31 14.11
N GLU A 178 -21.20 -7.08 13.83
CA GLU A 178 -20.98 -6.41 12.55
C GLU A 178 -19.50 -6.19 12.30
N ARG A 179 -18.76 -5.65 13.28
CA ARG A 179 -17.31 -5.50 13.18
C ARG A 179 -16.59 -6.83 12.91
N LEU A 180 -17.01 -7.91 13.56
CA LEU A 180 -16.43 -9.25 13.35
C LEU A 180 -16.76 -9.80 11.96
N ARG A 181 -17.99 -9.59 11.47
CA ARG A 181 -18.40 -9.99 10.12
C ARG A 181 -17.59 -9.24 9.06
N ASP A 182 -17.45 -7.93 9.23
CA ASP A 182 -16.74 -7.07 8.29
C ASP A 182 -15.23 -7.34 8.29
N ALA A 183 -14.67 -7.75 9.44
CA ALA A 183 -13.30 -8.27 9.55
C ALA A 183 -13.13 -9.71 9.03
N GLY A 184 -14.21 -10.36 8.55
CA GLY A 184 -14.18 -11.73 8.04
C GLY A 184 -13.88 -12.79 9.11
N PHE A 185 -14.11 -12.49 10.39
CA PHE A 185 -13.83 -13.40 11.49
C PHE A 185 -14.72 -14.66 11.39
N LYS A 186 -14.07 -15.82 11.40
CA LYS A 186 -14.72 -17.13 11.42
C LYS A 186 -14.44 -17.81 12.76
N PRO A 187 -15.45 -17.96 13.63
CA PRO A 187 -15.28 -18.68 14.87
C PRO A 187 -15.06 -20.18 14.60
N GLY A 188 -14.74 -20.95 15.64
CA GLY A 188 -14.52 -22.39 15.49
C GLY A 188 -15.76 -23.10 14.93
N TRP A 189 -15.59 -24.25 14.28
CA TRP A 189 -16.68 -24.92 13.55
C TRP A 189 -17.92 -25.28 14.40
N PHE A 190 -17.77 -25.38 15.73
CA PHE A 190 -18.87 -25.64 16.67
C PHE A 190 -19.54 -24.36 17.23
N GLN A 191 -19.03 -23.18 16.88
CA GLN A 191 -19.52 -21.90 17.36
C GLN A 191 -20.37 -21.22 16.28
N LYS A 192 -21.45 -20.55 16.69
CA LYS A 192 -22.30 -19.78 15.76
C LYS A 192 -21.51 -18.65 15.13
N SER A 193 -21.74 -18.40 13.84
CA SER A 193 -21.07 -17.30 13.13
C SER A 193 -21.57 -15.94 13.64
N PRO A 194 -20.79 -14.85 13.49
CA PRO A 194 -21.28 -13.50 13.74
C PRO A 194 -22.57 -13.19 12.96
N GLY A 195 -22.71 -13.72 11.74
CA GLY A 195 -23.93 -13.57 10.93
C GLY A 195 -25.17 -14.21 11.56
N ASP A 196 -25.03 -15.40 12.15
CA ASP A 196 -26.13 -16.07 12.84
C ASP A 196 -26.59 -15.28 14.07
N TYR A 197 -25.64 -14.75 14.85
CA TYR A 197 -25.95 -13.90 15.99
C TYR A 197 -26.61 -12.59 15.58
N LEU A 198 -26.18 -11.96 14.49
CA LEU A 198 -26.81 -10.74 13.98
C LEU A 198 -28.30 -10.95 13.63
N ASN A 199 -28.63 -12.10 13.03
CA ASN A 199 -30.03 -12.44 12.73
C ASN A 199 -30.87 -12.60 14.01
N GLU A 200 -30.31 -13.26 15.03
CA GLU A 200 -30.98 -13.43 16.33
C GLU A 200 -31.14 -12.11 17.09
N VAL A 201 -30.09 -11.28 17.11
CA VAL A 201 -30.08 -9.95 17.71
C VAL A 201 -31.15 -9.08 17.09
N ASN A 202 -31.18 -8.98 15.76
CA ASN A 202 -32.19 -8.19 15.03
C ASN A 202 -33.61 -8.71 15.29
N GLY A 203 -33.80 -10.03 15.31
CA GLY A 203 -35.09 -10.64 15.65
C GLY A 203 -35.55 -10.34 17.08
N LYS A 204 -34.62 -10.24 18.03
CA LYS A 204 -34.94 -9.85 19.42
C LYS A 204 -35.21 -8.36 19.56
N LEU A 205 -34.42 -7.50 18.91
CA LEU A 205 -34.65 -6.05 18.90
C LEU A 205 -36.05 -5.73 18.37
N ALA A 206 -36.45 -6.32 17.24
CA ALA A 206 -37.76 -6.11 16.64
C ALA A 206 -38.94 -6.56 17.53
N ARG A 207 -38.69 -7.51 18.46
CA ARG A 207 -39.69 -7.95 19.44
C ARG A 207 -39.70 -7.07 20.70
N MET A 208 -38.58 -6.42 21.02
CA MET A 208 -38.46 -5.51 22.16
C MET A 208 -38.94 -4.10 21.84
N THR A 209 -38.94 -3.67 20.57
CA THR A 209 -39.62 -2.45 20.15
C THR A 209 -41.11 -2.77 20.06
N PRO A 210 -41.98 -2.23 20.94
CA PRO A 210 -43.42 -2.42 20.79
C PRO A 210 -43.84 -1.86 19.43
N PRO A 211 -44.78 -2.50 18.71
CA PRO A 211 -45.41 -1.85 17.57
C PRO A 211 -45.90 -0.48 18.05
N PRO A 212 -45.71 0.62 17.29
CA PRO A 212 -46.30 1.90 17.64
C PRO A 212 -47.77 1.63 17.93
N ALA A 213 -48.21 1.98 19.15
CA ALA A 213 -49.60 1.84 19.53
C ALA A 213 -50.44 2.43 18.38
N PRO A 214 -51.47 1.72 17.88
CA PRO A 214 -52.27 2.19 16.76
C PRO A 214 -52.64 3.64 17.06
N ALA A 215 -52.14 4.54 16.21
CA ALA A 215 -52.39 5.96 16.34
C ALA A 215 -53.88 6.12 16.58
N ALA A 216 -54.24 6.62 17.76
CA ALA A 216 -55.62 6.98 18.06
C ALA A 216 -56.11 7.83 16.88
N GLU A 217 -57.26 7.43 16.32
CA GLU A 217 -57.89 8.13 15.21
C GLU A 217 -57.87 9.63 15.50
N PRO A 218 -57.46 10.47 14.53
CA PRO A 218 -57.39 11.90 14.73
C PRO A 218 -58.77 12.43 15.11
N GLN A 219 -58.92 12.86 16.37
CA GLN A 219 -60.04 13.67 16.77
C GLN A 219 -60.06 14.92 15.86
N PRO A 220 -61.23 15.29 15.30
CA PRO A 220 -61.36 16.48 14.47
C PRO A 220 -61.00 17.72 15.29
N GLN A 221 -59.82 18.29 15.01
CA GLN A 221 -59.41 19.56 15.59
C GLN A 221 -60.24 20.70 14.98
N PRO A 222 -60.78 21.62 15.80
CA PRO A 222 -61.40 22.84 15.31
C PRO A 222 -60.36 23.71 14.59
N GLN A 223 -60.76 24.18 13.41
CA GLN A 223 -60.00 25.07 12.53
C GLN A 223 -59.51 26.30 13.30
N GLN A 224 -58.19 26.46 13.41
CA GLN A 224 -57.56 27.74 13.75
C GLN A 224 -56.97 28.39 12.50
N PRO A 225 -57.12 29.72 12.35
CA PRO A 225 -56.84 30.45 11.13
C PRO A 225 -55.36 30.60 10.79
N GLU A 226 -55.14 30.54 9.48
CA GLU A 226 -53.95 30.79 8.68
C GLU A 226 -53.17 32.04 9.12
N VAL A 227 -51.95 31.85 9.62
CA VAL A 227 -50.92 32.89 9.67
C VAL A 227 -49.76 32.45 8.79
N ALA A 228 -49.64 33.16 7.68
CA ALA A 228 -48.58 33.05 6.69
C ALA A 228 -47.20 33.15 7.36
N ASN A 229 -46.38 32.12 7.19
CA ASN A 229 -44.94 32.19 7.41
C ASN A 229 -44.20 31.75 6.15
N THR A 230 -43.25 32.60 5.80
CA THR A 230 -42.44 32.71 4.60
C THR A 230 -41.55 31.49 4.32
N PRO A 231 -41.18 31.24 3.04
CA PRO A 231 -40.32 30.13 2.66
C PRO A 231 -38.86 30.32 3.11
N PRO A 232 -38.16 29.26 3.57
CA PRO A 232 -36.73 29.30 3.83
C PRO A 232 -35.91 29.28 2.52
N PRO A 233 -34.70 29.87 2.52
CA PRO A 233 -33.83 29.99 1.36
C PRO A 233 -33.24 28.64 0.93
N THR A 234 -33.23 28.43 -0.38
CA THR A 234 -32.51 27.40 -1.13
C THR A 234 -31.04 27.39 -0.73
N THR A 235 -30.56 26.25 -0.23
CA THR A 235 -29.13 26.00 -0.02
C THR A 235 -28.50 25.67 -1.38
N GLU A 236 -27.64 26.57 -1.85
CA GLU A 236 -26.82 26.38 -3.04
C GLU A 236 -25.95 25.13 -2.93
N GLN A 237 -26.08 24.27 -3.92
CA GLN A 237 -25.24 23.13 -4.20
C GLN A 237 -23.88 23.62 -4.75
N PRO A 238 -22.74 23.29 -4.12
CA PRO A 238 -21.43 23.66 -4.66
C PRO A 238 -21.16 22.92 -5.97
N ALA A 239 -20.82 23.69 -7.00
CA ALA A 239 -20.42 23.17 -8.31
C ALA A 239 -19.14 22.33 -8.23
N PRO A 240 -19.03 21.24 -9.02
CA PRO A 240 -17.79 20.47 -9.13
C PRO A 240 -16.67 21.32 -9.75
N ALA A 241 -15.48 21.25 -9.14
CA ALA A 241 -14.29 21.93 -9.60
C ALA A 241 -13.87 21.47 -11.03
N PRO A 242 -13.35 22.37 -11.87
CA PRO A 242 -12.87 22.03 -13.20
C PRO A 242 -11.62 21.13 -13.14
N THR A 243 -11.65 20.08 -13.95
CA THR A 243 -10.52 19.20 -14.27
C THR A 243 -9.34 20.01 -14.81
N PRO A 244 -8.10 19.79 -14.32
CA PRO A 244 -6.90 20.41 -14.90
C PRO A 244 -6.68 19.93 -16.33
N ALA A 245 -6.43 20.87 -17.24
CA ALA A 245 -6.01 20.59 -18.62
C ALA A 245 -4.62 19.92 -18.65
N PRO A 246 -4.37 18.99 -19.58
CA PRO A 246 -3.04 18.41 -19.78
C PRO A 246 -2.05 19.48 -20.28
N PRO A 247 -0.78 19.44 -19.84
CA PRO A 247 0.26 20.32 -20.37
C PRO A 247 0.54 20.04 -21.86
N PRO A 248 0.96 21.05 -22.63
CA PRO A 248 1.30 20.89 -24.04
C PRO A 248 2.53 19.98 -24.20
N THR A 249 2.40 19.02 -25.11
CA THR A 249 3.49 18.19 -25.62
C THR A 249 4.50 19.10 -26.32
N GLU A 250 5.62 19.40 -25.67
CA GLU A 250 6.79 19.99 -26.32
C GLU A 250 7.50 18.88 -27.10
N VAL A 251 7.35 18.94 -28.42
CA VAL A 251 8.06 18.09 -29.36
C VAL A 251 9.47 18.67 -29.51
N VAL A 252 10.48 17.93 -29.07
CA VAL A 252 11.89 18.11 -29.45
C VAL A 252 12.36 16.82 -30.08
#